data_AF-A0A6C1CCG3-F1
#
_entry.id   AF-A0A6C1CCG3-F1
#
_cell.length_a   1.000
_cell.length_b   1.000
_cell.length_c   1.000
_cell.angle_alpha   90.00
_cell.angle_beta   90.00
_cell.angle_gamma   90.00
#
_symmetry.space_group_name_H-M   'P 1'
#
loop_
_entity.id
_entity.type
_entity.pdbx_description
1 polymer ?
#
loop_
_entity_poly.entity_id
_entity_poly.type
_entity_poly.pdbx_seq_one_letter_code
_entity_poly.pdbx_strand_id
1 'polypeptide(L)'
;MFPVICLTVCQSAAVLAFLAGRIAPGGFHAVMAFLAGLGAVLAVWRHWTVTAEVCAVCTAVHAWRWWSRGGGDGIRRRLKCWARRFEGTRRASPSHA
;
A
#
# COMPACT_ATOMS: atom_id res chain seq x y z
N MET A 1 4.64 5.07 22.69
CA MET A 1 3.18 5.28 22.69
C MET A 1 2.76 6.19 21.55
N PHE A 2 3.36 7.39 21.38
CA PHE A 2 3.04 8.33 20.30
C PHE A 2 2.84 7.74 18.88
N PRO A 3 3.76 6.91 18.32
CA PRO A 3 3.60 6.45 16.94
C PRO A 3 2.43 5.46 16.77
N VAL A 4 2.06 4.73 17.82
CA VAL A 4 0.93 3.79 17.79
C VAL A 4 -0.40 4.54 17.83
N ILE A 5 -0.48 5.62 18.61
CA ILE A 5 -1.67 6.48 18.68
C ILE A 5 -1.92 7.16 17.32
N CYS A 6 -0.87 7.65 16.65
CA CYS A 6 -1.03 8.22 15.31
C CYS A 6 -1.56 7.19 14.30
N LEU A 7 -1.09 5.94 14.35
CA LEU A 7 -1.54 4.90 13.43
C LEU A 7 -3.00 4.51 13.66
N THR A 8 -3.45 4.41 14.91
CA THR A 8 -4.86 4.11 15.22
C THR A 8 -5.80 5.26 14.83
N VAL A 9 -5.36 6.51 14.96
CA VAL A 9 -6.09 7.68 14.45
C VAL A 9 -6.22 7.62 12.92
N CYS A 10 -5.13 7.33 12.22
CA CYS A 10 -5.14 7.17 10.77
C CYS A 10 -6.04 6.02 10.29
N GLN A 11 -6.04 4.88 10.99
CA GLN A 11 -6.93 3.76 10.71
C GLN A 11 -8.40 4.15 10.88
N SER A 12 -8.72 4.85 11.98
CA SER A 12 -10.08 5.35 12.24
C SER A 12 -10.55 6.30 11.15
N ALA A 13 -9.68 7.23 10.72
CA ALA A 13 -9.99 8.15 9.62
C ALA A 13 -10.23 7.42 8.28
N ALA A 14 -9.42 6.39 7.98
CA ALA A 14 -9.61 5.58 6.78
C ALA A 14 -10.93 4.81 6.79
N VAL A 15 -11.35 4.29 7.95
CA VAL A 15 -12.65 3.63 8.14
C VAL A 15 -13.79 4.62 7.95
N LEU A 16 -13.73 5.81 8.57
CA LEU A 16 -14.74 6.85 8.41
C LEU A 16 -14.87 7.30 6.95
N ALA A 17 -13.75 7.50 6.26
CA ALA A 17 -13.74 7.88 4.86
C ALA A 17 -14.32 6.78 3.94
N PHE A 18 -14.10 5.50 4.29
CA PHE A 18 -14.72 4.38 3.59
C PHE A 18 -16.24 4.30 3.84
N LEU A 19 -16.67 4.44 5.09
CA LEU A 19 -18.10 4.44 5.45
C LEU A 19 -18.85 5.63 4.84
N ALA A 20 -18.20 6.79 4.73
CA ALA A 20 -18.72 7.97 4.03
C ALA A 20 -18.70 7.84 2.50
N GLY A 21 -18.26 6.71 1.95
CA GLY A 21 -18.20 6.47 0.49
C GLY A 21 -17.15 7.32 -0.24
N ARG A 22 -16.21 7.95 0.48
CA ARG A 22 -15.18 8.81 -0.10
C ARG A 22 -14.03 8.03 -0.72
N ILE A 23 -13.86 6.76 -0.35
CA ILE A 23 -12.75 5.90 -0.79
C ILE A 23 -13.32 4.64 -1.42
N ALA A 24 -12.81 4.27 -2.61
CA ALA A 24 -13.15 3.01 -3.25
C ALA A 24 -12.65 1.81 -2.42
N PRO A 25 -13.35 0.66 -2.43
CA PRO A 25 -12.97 -0.51 -1.62
C PRO A 25 -11.54 -1.01 -1.84
N GLY A 26 -11.02 -0.89 -3.07
CA GLY A 26 -9.63 -1.21 -3.38
C GLY A 26 -8.64 -0.27 -2.66
N GLY A 27 -8.88 1.04 -2.70
CA GLY A 27 -8.04 2.02 -2.01
C GLY A 27 -8.07 1.84 -0.49
N PHE A 28 -9.24 1.53 0.07
CA PHE A 28 -9.38 1.25 1.50
C PHE A 28 -8.52 0.07 1.94
N HIS A 29 -8.60 -1.07 1.24
CA HIS A 29 -7.80 -2.25 1.59
C HIS A 29 -6.30 -2.01 1.43
N ALA A 30 -5.87 -1.23 0.43
CA ALA A 30 -4.47 -0.84 0.27
C ALA A 30 -3.97 -0.02 1.48
N VAL A 31 -4.72 1.01 1.87
CA VAL A 31 -4.37 1.89 3.00
C VAL A 31 -4.34 1.10 4.31
N MET A 32 -5.34 0.26 4.56
CA MET A 32 -5.38 -0.56 5.77
C MET A 32 -4.23 -1.56 5.84
N ALA A 33 -3.88 -2.22 4.72
CA ALA A 33 -2.74 -3.12 4.67
C ALA A 33 -1.43 -2.40 5.00
N PHE A 34 -1.22 -1.21 4.43
CA PHE A 34 -0.04 -0.39 4.67
C PHE A 34 0.07 0.06 6.14
N LEU A 35 -1.01 0.63 6.70
CA LEU A 35 -1.03 1.10 8.09
C LEU A 35 -0.84 -0.04 9.10
N ALA A 36 -1.52 -1.18 8.88
CA ALA A 36 -1.35 -2.36 9.73
C ALA A 36 0.07 -2.92 9.63
N GLY A 37 0.69 -2.89 8.43
CA GLY A 37 2.05 -3.39 8.23
C GLY A 37 3.08 -2.56 8.98
N LEU A 38 2.93 -1.23 8.92
CA LEU A 38 3.75 -0.31 9.70
C LEU A 38 3.55 -0.51 11.21
N GLY A 39 2.30 -0.78 11.64
CA GLY A 39 1.98 -1.15 13.01
C GLY A 39 2.68 -2.43 13.47
N ALA A 40 2.71 -3.46 12.62
CA ALA A 40 3.40 -4.73 12.91
C ALA A 40 4.91 -4.49 13.10
N VAL A 41 5.56 -3.74 12.20
CA VAL A 41 6.99 -3.41 12.30
C VAL A 41 7.30 -2.66 13.60
N LEU A 42 6.49 -1.67 13.97
CA LEU A 42 6.67 -0.93 15.21
C LEU A 42 6.43 -1.78 16.46
N ALA A 43 5.47 -2.70 16.42
CA ALA A 43 5.19 -3.63 17.51
C ALA A 43 6.34 -4.62 17.70
N VAL A 44 6.92 -5.15 16.61
CA VAL A 44 8.14 -5.99 16.65
C VAL A 44 9.30 -5.20 17.27
N TRP A 45 9.51 -3.96 16.84
CA TRP A 45 10.58 -3.11 17.36
C TRP A 45 10.43 -2.79 18.87
N ARG A 46 9.21 -2.85 19.40
CA ARG A 46 8.89 -2.66 20.82
C ARG A 46 8.74 -3.96 21.61
N HIS A 47 8.99 -5.11 20.99
CA HIS A 47 8.79 -6.44 21.58
C HIS A 47 7.34 -6.71 22.05
N TRP A 48 6.36 -6.12 21.37
CA TRP A 48 4.93 -6.32 21.64
C TRP A 48 4.38 -7.42 20.74
N THR A 49 4.60 -8.68 21.11
CA THR A 49 4.28 -9.88 20.31
C THR A 49 2.81 -9.96 19.91
N VAL A 50 1.88 -9.84 20.87
CA VAL A 50 0.44 -9.92 20.58
C VAL A 50 0.01 -8.84 19.57
N THR A 51 0.46 -7.61 19.77
CA THR A 51 0.15 -6.50 18.85
C THR A 51 0.76 -6.74 17.47
N ALA A 52 1.99 -7.27 17.41
CA ALA A 52 2.66 -7.59 16.15
C ALA A 52 1.91 -8.66 15.36
N GLU A 53 1.44 -9.72 16.01
CA GLU A 53 0.67 -10.80 15.40
C GLU A 53 -0.66 -10.28 14.84
N VAL A 54 -1.42 -9.54 15.65
CA VAL A 54 -2.71 -8.95 15.22
C VAL A 54 -2.51 -8.04 14.02
N CYS A 55 -1.52 -7.14 14.08
CA CYS A 55 -1.21 -6.25 12.96
C CYS A 55 -0.79 -7.04 11.72
N ALA A 56 0.04 -8.08 11.85
CA ALA A 56 0.48 -8.90 10.72
C ALA A 56 -0.70 -9.64 10.04
N VAL A 57 -1.62 -10.21 10.82
CA VAL A 57 -2.83 -10.85 10.29
C VAL A 57 -3.71 -9.82 9.56
N CYS A 58 -3.95 -8.65 10.17
CA CYS A 58 -4.70 -7.58 9.53
C CYS A 58 -4.06 -7.13 8.20
N THR A 59 -2.73 -6.97 8.18
CA THR A 59 -1.97 -6.66 6.96
C THR A 59 -2.18 -7.72 5.91
N ALA A 60 -2.02 -9.00 6.25
CA ALA A 60 -2.16 -10.10 5.31
C ALA A 60 -3.58 -10.16 4.71
N VAL A 61 -4.61 -10.04 5.54
CA VAL A 61 -6.01 -10.06 5.09
C VAL A 61 -6.33 -8.89 4.17
N HIS A 62 -5.91 -7.67 4.53
CA HIS A 62 -6.16 -6.49 3.71
C HIS A 62 -5.33 -6.49 2.42
N ALA A 63 -4.08 -6.91 2.48
CA ALA A 63 -3.21 -7.05 1.31
C ALA A 63 -3.80 -8.09 0.33
N TRP A 64 -4.26 -9.23 0.85
CA TRP A 64 -4.95 -10.24 0.05
C TRP A 64 -6.20 -9.69 -0.62
N ARG A 65 -7.10 -9.05 0.14
CA ARG A 65 -8.33 -8.44 -0.42
C ARG A 65 -8.05 -7.35 -1.44
N TRP A 66 -7.00 -6.54 -1.22
CA TRP A 66 -6.55 -5.55 -2.18
C TRP A 66 -6.06 -6.20 -3.47
N TRP A 67 -5.24 -7.24 -3.34
CA TRP A 67 -4.71 -8.01 -4.47
C TRP A 67 -5.83 -8.68 -5.28
N SER A 68 -6.73 -9.42 -4.63
CA SER A 68 -7.83 -10.14 -5.28
C SER A 68 -8.86 -9.24 -5.96
N ARG A 69 -8.98 -7.97 -5.53
CA ARG A 69 -9.91 -7.00 -6.13
C ARG A 69 -9.27 -6.17 -7.25
N GLY A 70 -8.20 -6.68 -7.87
CA GLY A 70 -7.54 -6.03 -9.00
C GLY A 70 -6.61 -4.88 -8.62
N GLY A 71 -6.23 -4.76 -7.35
CA GLY A 71 -5.23 -3.78 -6.91
C GLY A 71 -3.86 -4.01 -7.59
N GLY A 72 -3.44 -5.28 -7.67
CA GLY A 72 -2.22 -5.68 -8.38
C GLY A 72 -2.33 -5.51 -9.90
N ASP A 73 -3.44 -5.93 -10.50
CA ASP A 73 -3.65 -5.84 -11.95
C ASP A 73 -3.84 -4.40 -12.44
N GLY A 74 -4.46 -3.53 -11.64
CA GLY A 74 -4.57 -2.10 -11.91
C GLY A 74 -3.22 -1.40 -11.89
N ILE A 75 -2.35 -1.73 -10.92
CA ILE A 75 -0.97 -1.26 -10.90
C ILE A 75 -0.18 -1.83 -12.07
N ARG A 76 -0.31 -3.12 -12.39
CA ARG A 76 0.36 -3.74 -13.54
C ARG A 76 -0.06 -3.13 -14.87
N ARG A 77 -1.36 -2.81 -15.04
CA ARG A 77 -1.88 -2.06 -16.19
C ARG A 77 -1.33 -0.64 -16.24
N ARG A 78 -1.29 0.07 -15.11
CA ARG A 78 -0.71 1.42 -15.03
C ARG A 78 0.79 1.39 -15.35
N LEU A 79 1.55 0.49 -14.76
CA LEU A 79 2.97 0.28 -15.06
C LEU A 79 3.20 -0.08 -16.53
N LYS A 80 2.37 -0.96 -17.13
CA LYS A 80 2.42 -1.24 -18.58
C LYS A 80 2.11 0.00 -19.43
N CYS A 81 1.16 0.84 -19.04
CA CYS A 81 0.89 2.10 -19.76
C CYS A 81 2.05 3.08 -19.65
N TRP A 82 2.71 3.16 -18.49
CA TRP A 82 3.89 3.99 -18.31
C TRP A 82 5.09 3.45 -19.08
N ALA A 83 5.33 2.14 -19.05
CA ALA A 83 6.38 1.49 -19.83
C ALA A 83 6.21 1.71 -21.34
N ARG A 84 4.97 1.74 -21.84
CA ARG A 84 4.69 2.07 -23.25
C ARG A 84 4.95 3.53 -23.62
N ARG A 85 4.97 4.45 -22.64
CA ARG A 85 5.28 5.88 -22.85
C ARG A 85 6.77 6.18 -22.71
N PHE A 86 7.57 5.25 -22.18
CA PHE A 86 9.02 5.35 -22.22
C PHE A 86 9.51 5.01 -23.62
N GLU A 87 9.55 5.99 -24.50
CA GLU A 87 10.45 5.95 -25.65
C GLU A 87 11.87 6.08 -25.11
N GLY A 88 12.60 4.96 -25.09
CA GLY A 88 14.02 4.99 -24.81
C GLY A 88 14.67 5.97 -25.77
N THR A 89 15.26 7.04 -25.24
CA THR A 89 16.07 7.99 -26.02
C THR A 89 17.19 7.17 -26.64
N ARG A 90 17.02 6.76 -27.90
CA ARG A 90 18.09 6.20 -28.71
C ARG A 90 19.15 7.28 -28.76
N ARG A 91 20.22 7.10 -27.98
CA ARG A 91 21.45 7.87 -28.19
C ARG A 91 21.88 7.51 -29.61
N ALA A 92 21.65 8.42 -30.56
CA ALA A 92 22.30 8.35 -31.85
C ALA A 92 23.80 8.38 -31.54
N SER A 93 24.47 7.25 -31.73
CA SER A 93 25.94 7.23 -31.72
C SER A 93 26.38 8.27 -32.75
N PRO A 94 27.29 9.20 -32.42
CA PRO A 94 27.80 10.13 -33.40
C PRO A 94 28.39 9.33 -34.56
N SER A 95 27.84 9.54 -35.75
CA SER A 95 28.44 9.08 -36.99
C SER A 95 29.72 9.87 -37.17
N HIS A 96 30.85 9.29 -36.77
CA HIS A 96 32.15 9.78 -37.17
C HIS A 96 32.24 9.65 -38.71
N ALA A 97 32.27 10.81 -39.36
CA ALA A 97 32.69 10.98 -40.74
C ALA A 97 34.22 10.92 -40.83
#